data_AF-A0A1C6CFM2-F1
#
_entry.id   AF-A0A1C6CFM2-F1
#
_cell.length_a   1.000
_cell.length_b   1.000
_cell.length_c   1.000
_cell.angle_alpha   90.00
_cell.angle_beta   90.00
_cell.angle_gamma   90.00
#
_symmetry.space_group_name_H-M   'P 1'
#
loop_
_entity.id
_entity.type
_entity.pdbx_description
1 polymer ?
#
loop_
_entity_poly.entity_id
_entity_poly.type
_entity_poly.pdbx_seq_one_letter_code
_entity_poly.pdbx_strand_id
1 'polypeptide(L)'
;MGGRGGSSNLNYQGNNGGSGRASSNGVNVSEMRDKLNSLSPNVTNSKLATETVTQINSLKDKNSDVKIYRATIGDSINQNDWVFLSKAQAERWTKTPLGRPKPGVKVVESTVKAKDVDWTGKNLEFVYKGKRKRK
;
A
#
# COMPACT_ATOMS: atom_id res chain seq x y z
N MET A 1 -19.23 -38.00 4.53
CA MET A 1 -19.09 -37.14 5.73
C MET A 1 -17.67 -36.57 5.66
N GLY A 2 -17.42 -35.34 5.20
CA GLY A 2 -17.72 -34.07 5.89
C GLY A 2 -16.62 -33.83 6.94
N GLY A 3 -15.71 -32.84 6.87
CA GLY A 3 -15.58 -31.71 5.97
C GLY A 3 -14.14 -31.17 6.02
N ARG A 4 -13.70 -30.57 4.91
CA ARG A 4 -12.46 -29.79 4.81
C ARG A 4 -12.70 -28.48 5.55
N GLY A 5 -12.02 -28.31 6.69
CA GLY A 5 -12.05 -27.09 7.50
C GLY A 5 -11.65 -25.88 6.67
N GLY A 6 -12.45 -24.83 6.80
CA GLY A 6 -12.50 -23.67 5.92
C GLY A 6 -11.16 -22.98 5.72
N SER A 7 -10.69 -23.01 4.48
CA SER A 7 -9.87 -21.94 3.93
C SER A 7 -10.72 -20.67 3.98
N SER A 8 -10.51 -19.86 5.01
CA SER A 8 -10.98 -18.48 5.04
C SER A 8 -10.45 -17.82 3.78
N ASN A 9 -11.38 -17.50 2.90
CA ASN A 9 -11.21 -16.98 1.55
C ASN A 9 -10.48 -15.62 1.60
N LEU A 10 -9.15 -15.66 1.78
CA LEU A 10 -8.20 -14.55 1.72
C LEU A 10 -7.76 -14.25 0.27
N ASN A 11 -8.55 -14.70 -0.72
CA ASN A 11 -8.37 -14.46 -2.16
C ASN A 11 -8.42 -12.97 -2.57
N TYR A 12 -8.40 -12.04 -1.62
CA TYR A 12 -8.38 -10.59 -1.84
C TYR A 12 -6.98 -9.97 -1.79
N GLN A 13 -5.96 -10.75 -1.39
CA GLN A 13 -4.59 -10.45 -1.80
C GLN A 13 -4.52 -10.78 -3.28
N GLY A 14 -4.45 -9.77 -4.14
CA GLY A 14 -4.24 -9.98 -5.56
C GLY A 14 -3.17 -11.05 -5.74
N ASN A 15 -3.53 -12.13 -6.42
CA ASN A 15 -2.63 -13.22 -6.74
C ASN A 15 -1.33 -12.59 -7.27
N ASN A 16 -0.22 -12.75 -6.54
CA ASN A 16 1.07 -12.13 -6.87
C ASN A 16 1.72 -12.80 -8.12
N GLY A 17 0.89 -13.32 -9.03
CA GLY A 17 1.26 -13.95 -10.29
C GLY A 17 1.11 -13.03 -11.51
N GLY A 18 0.60 -11.80 -11.35
CA GLY A 18 0.27 -10.92 -12.48
C GLY A 18 0.78 -9.49 -12.36
N SER A 19 1.87 -9.21 -13.08
CA SER A 19 2.13 -7.92 -13.75
C SER A 19 2.16 -6.63 -12.91
N GLY A 20 3.05 -6.58 -11.93
CA GLY A 20 3.67 -5.34 -11.47
C GLY A 20 5.11 -5.68 -11.12
N ARG A 21 6.01 -5.66 -12.10
CA ARG A 21 7.45 -5.87 -11.84
C ARG A 21 7.91 -4.72 -10.95
N ALA A 22 7.90 -4.99 -9.65
CA ALA A 22 8.62 -4.20 -8.68
C ALA A 22 10.04 -3.99 -9.21
N SER A 23 10.47 -2.73 -9.34
CA SER A 23 11.82 -2.42 -9.84
C SER A 23 12.84 -3.00 -8.87
N SER A 24 13.74 -3.85 -9.37
CA SER A 24 14.82 -4.45 -8.56
C SER A 24 15.76 -3.40 -7.95
N ASN A 25 15.74 -2.17 -8.46
CA ASN A 25 16.65 -1.10 -8.06
C ASN A 25 16.06 -0.14 -7.01
N GLY A 26 14.85 -0.41 -6.50
CA GLY A 26 14.12 0.55 -5.67
C GLY A 26 13.66 1.75 -6.50
N VAL A 27 12.48 2.30 -6.21
CA VAL A 27 11.96 3.41 -7.01
C VAL A 27 12.76 4.66 -6.68
N ASN A 28 13.29 5.31 -7.70
CA ASN A 28 13.90 6.62 -7.53
C ASN A 28 12.80 7.63 -7.15
N VAL A 29 13.04 8.52 -6.20
CA VAL A 29 12.04 9.53 -5.78
C VAL A 29 11.56 10.37 -6.97
N SER A 30 12.45 10.62 -7.95
CA SER A 30 12.08 11.24 -9.22
C SER A 30 11.03 10.43 -9.97
N GLU A 31 11.23 9.12 -10.13
CA GLU A 31 10.27 8.23 -10.79
C GLU A 31 8.93 8.17 -10.06
N MET A 32 8.91 8.24 -8.72
CA MET A 32 7.65 8.34 -7.98
C MET A 32 6.92 9.64 -8.32
N ARG A 33 7.62 10.77 -8.38
CA ARG A 33 7.02 12.06 -8.75
C ARG A 33 6.53 12.07 -10.20
N ASP A 34 7.32 11.53 -11.12
CA ASP A 34 6.95 11.46 -12.54
C ASP A 34 5.69 10.61 -12.74
N LYS A 35 5.63 9.45 -12.08
CA LYS A 35 4.42 8.60 -12.07
C LYS A 35 3.23 9.34 -11.47
N LEU A 36 3.41 10.07 -10.36
CA LEU A 36 2.35 10.87 -9.76
C LEU A 36 1.83 11.95 -10.71
N ASN A 37 2.72 12.65 -11.40
CA ASN A 37 2.36 13.69 -12.38
C ASN A 37 1.70 13.11 -13.63
N SER A 38 1.95 11.84 -13.96
CA SER A 38 1.29 11.13 -15.07
C SER A 38 -0.14 10.67 -14.77
N LEU A 39 -0.54 10.67 -13.49
CA LEU A 39 -1.90 10.29 -13.11
C LEU A 39 -2.92 11.37 -13.50
N SER A 40 -4.14 10.94 -13.79
CA SER A 40 -5.25 11.86 -14.04
C SER A 40 -5.47 12.79 -12.83
N PRO A 41 -5.76 14.09 -13.05
CA PRO A 41 -6.11 15.03 -11.99
C PRO A 41 -7.25 14.55 -11.09
N ASN A 42 -8.18 13.75 -11.62
CA ASN A 42 -9.28 13.18 -10.83
C ASN A 42 -8.79 12.21 -9.74
N VAL A 43 -7.65 11.56 -9.96
CA VAL A 43 -7.01 10.65 -8.99
C VAL A 43 -6.22 11.46 -7.97
N THR A 44 -5.41 12.43 -8.42
CA THR A 44 -4.50 13.20 -7.55
C THR A 44 -5.20 14.28 -6.72
N ASN A 45 -6.29 14.87 -7.23
CA ASN A 45 -7.10 15.85 -6.50
C ASN A 45 -8.16 15.22 -5.59
N SER A 46 -8.24 13.89 -5.53
CA SER A 46 -9.13 13.21 -4.59
C SER A 46 -8.71 13.51 -3.15
N LYS A 47 -9.68 13.76 -2.26
CA LYS A 47 -9.43 13.88 -0.81
C LYS A 47 -8.69 12.68 -0.22
N LEU A 48 -8.82 11.51 -0.85
CA LEU A 48 -8.14 10.29 -0.45
C LEU A 48 -6.66 10.26 -0.87
N ALA A 49 -6.31 11.02 -1.90
CA ALA A 49 -4.98 11.08 -2.49
C ALA A 49 -4.09 12.17 -1.87
N THR A 50 -4.70 13.16 -1.19
CA THR A 50 -3.99 14.33 -0.66
C THR A 50 -2.74 13.94 0.15
N GLU A 51 -2.88 13.03 1.11
CA GLU A 51 -1.74 12.59 1.93
C GLU A 51 -0.66 11.91 1.09
N THR A 52 -1.04 11.04 0.15
CA THR A 52 -0.09 10.39 -0.77
C THR A 52 0.68 11.41 -1.59
N VAL A 53 -0.01 12.40 -2.17
CA VAL A 53 0.59 13.47 -2.98
C VAL A 53 1.56 14.30 -2.13
N THR A 54 1.11 14.72 -0.93
CA THR A 54 1.95 15.50 0.00
C THR A 54 3.20 14.72 0.40
N GLN A 55 3.07 13.45 0.76
CA GLN A 55 4.21 12.62 1.14
C GLN A 55 5.22 12.51 -0.02
N ILE A 56 4.78 12.13 -1.22
CA ILE A 56 5.67 11.97 -2.40
C ILE A 56 6.36 13.29 -2.76
N ASN A 57 5.63 14.42 -2.74
CA ASN A 57 6.21 15.72 -3.04
C ASN A 57 7.22 16.17 -1.97
N SER A 58 7.07 15.74 -0.72
CA SER A 58 8.01 16.06 0.36
C SER A 58 9.30 15.23 0.39
N LEU A 59 9.35 14.11 -0.35
CA LEU A 59 10.54 13.24 -0.36
C LEU A 59 11.75 13.96 -0.97
N LYS A 60 12.87 14.03 -0.26
CA LYS A 60 14.10 14.63 -0.78
C LYS A 60 14.93 13.63 -1.58
N ASP A 61 15.01 12.41 -1.07
CA ASP A 61 15.82 11.33 -1.61
C ASP A 61 15.29 9.95 -1.13
N LYS A 62 15.91 8.88 -1.61
CA LYS A 62 15.52 7.49 -1.31
C LYS A 62 15.63 7.09 0.17
N ASN A 63 16.34 7.86 0.99
CA ASN A 63 16.49 7.67 2.44
C ASN A 63 15.56 8.59 3.26
N SER A 64 14.70 9.37 2.60
CA SER A 64 13.63 10.12 3.26
C SER A 64 12.66 9.16 3.95
N ASP A 65 12.12 9.58 5.08
CA ASP A 65 11.10 8.84 5.81
C ASP A 65 9.74 9.01 5.14
N VAL A 66 8.99 7.92 5.07
CA VAL A 66 7.63 7.89 4.52
C VAL A 66 6.74 7.05 5.43
N LYS A 67 5.52 7.52 5.68
CA LYS A 67 4.50 6.77 6.40
C LYS A 67 3.76 5.86 5.43
N ILE A 68 3.72 4.58 5.77
CA ILE A 68 2.94 3.57 5.07
C ILE A 68 1.79 3.08 5.96
N TYR A 69 0.66 2.80 5.33
CA TYR A 69 -0.56 2.37 5.97
C TYR A 69 -1.05 1.06 5.36
N ARG A 70 -1.51 0.13 6.19
CA ARG A 70 -2.05 -1.17 5.76
C ARG A 70 -3.37 -1.46 6.45
N ALA A 71 -4.41 -1.77 5.67
CA ALA A 71 -5.62 -2.38 6.21
C ALA A 71 -5.39 -3.89 6.41
N THR A 72 -5.41 -4.36 7.65
CA THR A 72 -5.14 -5.76 8.00
C THR A 72 -5.83 -6.16 9.31
N ILE A 73 -5.98 -7.47 9.55
CA ILE A 73 -6.46 -8.00 10.84
C ILE A 73 -5.33 -8.05 11.88
N GLY A 74 -4.08 -8.22 11.42
CA GLY A 74 -2.91 -8.28 12.29
C GLY A 74 -2.40 -6.91 12.74
N ASP A 75 -1.26 -6.92 13.44
CA ASP A 75 -0.64 -5.73 14.04
C ASP A 75 0.66 -5.31 13.33
N SER A 76 0.98 -5.92 12.18
CA SER A 76 2.24 -5.68 11.49
C SER A 76 2.09 -5.45 9.99
N ILE A 77 3.03 -4.68 9.46
CA ILE A 77 3.31 -4.56 8.03
C ILE A 77 4.57 -5.39 7.74
N ASN A 78 4.44 -6.34 6.83
CA ASN A 78 5.46 -7.30 6.44
C ASN A 78 5.93 -7.04 5.01
N GLN A 79 7.11 -7.55 4.68
CA GLN A 79 7.64 -7.47 3.33
C GLN A 79 6.67 -8.07 2.30
N ASN A 80 6.55 -7.40 1.16
CA ASN A 80 5.62 -7.62 0.06
C ASN A 80 4.14 -7.34 0.37
N ASP A 81 3.83 -6.77 1.54
CA ASP A 81 2.47 -6.29 1.78
C ASP A 81 2.14 -5.10 0.88
N TRP A 82 0.91 -5.09 0.39
CA TRP A 82 0.32 -3.91 -0.23
C TRP A 82 0.06 -2.86 0.85
N VAL A 83 0.46 -1.63 0.54
CA VAL A 83 0.39 -0.48 1.45
C VAL A 83 -0.08 0.76 0.70
N PHE A 84 -0.55 1.72 1.48
CA PHE A 84 -0.97 3.03 1.00
C PHE A 84 -0.09 4.10 1.65
N LEU A 85 0.07 5.24 0.95
CA LEU A 85 0.68 6.45 1.50
C LEU A 85 -0.38 7.43 2.02
N SER A 86 -1.62 6.98 2.14
CA SER A 86 -2.74 7.74 2.68
C SER A 86 -3.53 6.87 3.64
N LYS A 87 -3.71 7.36 4.87
CA LYS A 87 -4.51 6.72 5.90
C LYS A 87 -5.97 6.62 5.46
N ALA A 88 -6.51 7.71 4.91
CA ALA A 88 -7.89 7.74 4.41
C ALA A 88 -8.11 6.71 3.29
N GLN A 89 -7.11 6.49 2.43
CA GLN A 89 -7.17 5.45 1.43
C GLN A 89 -7.19 4.06 2.08
N ALA A 90 -6.29 3.78 3.03
CA ALA A 90 -6.28 2.53 3.78
C ALA A 90 -7.59 2.27 4.55
N GLU A 91 -8.20 3.30 5.14
CA GLU A 91 -9.48 3.21 5.86
C GLU A 91 -10.65 2.80 4.95
N ARG A 92 -10.63 3.12 3.65
CA ARG A 92 -11.65 2.59 2.73
C ARG A 92 -11.60 1.07 2.65
N TRP A 93 -10.42 0.49 2.81
CA TRP A 93 -10.24 -0.97 2.74
C TRP A 93 -10.66 -1.69 4.02
N THR A 94 -10.82 -0.98 5.14
CA THR A 94 -11.42 -1.53 6.37
C THR A 94 -12.94 -1.62 6.29
N LYS A 95 -13.57 -1.08 5.24
CA LYS A 95 -15.02 -1.08 5.04
C LYS A 95 -15.43 -1.94 3.84
N THR A 96 -16.66 -2.43 3.86
CA THR A 96 -17.34 -3.07 2.73
C THR A 96 -17.74 -2.01 1.68
N PRO A 97 -18.13 -2.40 0.45
CA PRO A 97 -18.67 -1.45 -0.53
C PRO A 97 -19.87 -0.65 -0.03
N LEU A 98 -20.65 -1.22 0.90
CA LEU A 98 -21.79 -0.56 1.55
C LEU A 98 -21.39 0.29 2.77
N GLY A 99 -20.10 0.53 2.98
CA GLY A 99 -19.58 1.38 4.07
C GLY A 99 -19.54 0.72 5.45
N ARG A 100 -20.01 -0.52 5.60
CA ARG A 100 -19.97 -1.24 6.89
C ARG A 100 -18.55 -1.66 7.25
N PRO A 101 -18.09 -1.52 8.52
CA PRO A 101 -16.79 -2.02 8.95
C PRO A 101 -16.64 -3.52 8.72
N LYS A 102 -15.47 -3.96 8.28
CA LYS A 102 -15.11 -5.38 8.20
C LYS A 102 -14.65 -5.88 9.57
N PRO A 103 -15.16 -7.02 10.07
CA PRO A 103 -14.76 -7.55 11.36
C PRO A 103 -13.25 -7.76 11.46
N GLY A 104 -12.65 -7.22 12.53
CA GLY A 104 -11.22 -7.37 12.84
C GLY A 104 -10.25 -6.60 11.95
N VAL A 105 -10.68 -5.97 10.84
CA VAL A 105 -9.79 -5.25 9.92
C VAL A 105 -9.59 -3.82 10.42
N LYS A 106 -8.34 -3.43 10.65
CA LYS A 106 -7.93 -2.09 11.08
C LYS A 106 -6.78 -1.55 10.22
N VAL A 107 -6.52 -0.26 10.34
CA VAL A 107 -5.33 0.34 9.73
C VAL A 107 -4.17 0.24 10.71
N VAL A 108 -3.07 -0.35 10.26
CA VAL A 108 -1.76 -0.34 10.92
C VAL A 108 -0.87 0.63 10.14
N GLU A 109 -0.04 1.38 10.86
CA GLU A 109 0.90 2.35 10.29
C GLU A 109 2.36 1.99 10.63
N SER A 110 3.29 2.41 9.77
CA SER A 110 4.73 2.34 10.03
C SER A 110 5.44 3.46 9.30
N THR A 111 6.52 3.97 9.87
CA THR A 111 7.46 4.84 9.16
C THR A 111 8.58 3.98 8.59
N VAL A 112 8.87 4.13 7.29
CA VAL A 112 9.91 3.38 6.57
C VAL A 112 10.70 4.32 5.68
N LYS A 113 11.77 3.83 5.05
CA LYS A 113 12.51 4.60 4.05
C LYS A 113 11.82 4.54 2.69
N ALA A 114 11.85 5.64 1.94
CA ALA A 114 11.24 5.71 0.61
C ALA A 114 11.74 4.59 -0.34
N LYS A 115 13.02 4.22 -0.27
CA LYS A 115 13.61 3.08 -1.02
C LYS A 115 12.96 1.73 -0.74
N ASP A 116 12.29 1.58 0.41
CA ASP A 116 11.61 0.35 0.80
C ASP A 116 10.14 0.34 0.35
N VAL A 117 9.70 1.33 -0.41
CA VAL A 117 8.34 1.43 -0.93
C VAL A 117 8.40 1.46 -2.45
N ASP A 118 7.75 0.49 -3.07
CA ASP A 118 7.68 0.37 -4.53
C ASP A 118 6.27 0.69 -5.02
N TRP A 119 6.16 1.37 -6.16
CA TRP A 119 4.88 1.67 -6.78
C TRP A 119 4.49 0.51 -7.69
N THR A 120 3.29 -0.06 -7.47
CA THR A 120 2.72 -1.14 -8.30
C THR A 120 2.47 -0.77 -9.76
N GLY A 121 2.62 0.50 -10.15
CA GLY A 121 2.37 1.01 -11.50
C GLY A 121 0.89 1.27 -11.83
N LYS A 122 -0.02 1.09 -10.88
CA LYS A 122 -1.46 1.41 -11.03
C LYS A 122 -1.96 2.21 -9.84
N ASN A 123 -2.67 3.30 -10.11
CA ASN A 123 -3.29 4.15 -9.08
C ASN A 123 -2.30 4.57 -7.96
N LEU A 124 -2.79 4.89 -6.78
CA LEU A 124 -1.99 5.23 -5.59
C LEU A 124 -1.77 3.99 -4.72
N GLU A 125 -1.25 2.92 -5.33
CA GLU A 125 -1.00 1.63 -4.67
C GLU A 125 0.49 1.31 -4.64
N PHE A 126 0.94 0.80 -3.50
CA PHE A 126 2.35 0.59 -3.23
C PHE A 126 2.58 -0.78 -2.59
N VAL A 127 3.81 -1.28 -2.68
CA VAL A 127 4.25 -2.52 -2.03
C VAL A 127 5.42 -2.18 -1.13
N TYR A 128 5.36 -2.65 0.12
CA TYR A 128 6.48 -2.55 1.03
C TYR A 128 7.54 -3.62 0.71
N LYS A 129 8.77 -3.21 0.41
CA LYS A 129 9.90 -4.09 0.05
C LYS A 129 10.97 -4.23 1.13
N GLY A 130 10.80 -3.53 2.25
CA GLY A 130 11.78 -3.53 3.34
C GLY A 130 12.05 -4.92 3.94
N LYS A 131 13.08 -4.99 4.79
CA LYS A 131 13.60 -6.27 5.27
C LYS A 131 12.54 -7.06 6.04
N ARG A 132 12.44 -8.35 5.70
CA ARG A 132 11.70 -9.35 6.48
C ARG A 132 12.18 -9.27 7.94
N LYS A 133 11.31 -8.92 8.89
CA LYS A 133 11.59 -9.17 10.31
C LYS A 133 11.73 -10.69 10.45
N ARG A 134 12.96 -11.18 10.61
CA ARG A 134 13.20 -12.57 11.06
C ARG A 134 12.54 -12.67 12.43
N LYS A 135 11.53 -13.53 12.53
CA LYS A 135 11.03 -14.00 13.83
C LYS A 135 12.09 -14.88 14.45
#